data_AF-A0A257WE87-F1
#
_entry.id   AF-A0A257WE87-F1
#
_cell.length_a   1.000
_cell.length_b   1.000
_cell.length_c   1.000
_cell.angle_alpha   90.00
_cell.angle_beta   90.00
_cell.angle_gamma   90.00
#
_symmetry.space_group_name_H-M   'P 1'
#
loop_
_entity.id
_entity.type
_entity.pdbx_description
1 polymer ?
#
loop_
_entity_poly.entity_id
_entity_poly.type
_entity_poly.pdbx_seq_one_letter_code
_entity_poly.pdbx_strand_id
1 'polypeptide(L)'
;RSSWIAVRILPSVHTNPVFVEIGAEPIRASRMSAEWCRKAVDVCWNQKVNRIRETERTAAKAAYDHAAKYYEAAIAEAKVD
;
A
#
# COMPACT_ATOMS: atom_id res chain seq x y z
N ARG A 1 -14.55 -8.71 6.82
CA ARG A 1 -14.07 -7.50 6.12
C ARG A 1 -12.86 -7.91 5.30
N SER A 2 -12.79 -7.55 4.02
CA SER A 2 -11.58 -7.78 3.24
C SER A 2 -10.39 -7.04 3.87
N SER A 3 -9.25 -7.70 3.98
CA SER A 3 -8.04 -7.20 4.63
C SER A 3 -6.77 -7.68 3.92
N TRP A 4 -5.64 -7.03 4.18
CA TRP A 4 -4.36 -7.71 4.03
C TRP A 4 -3.92 -8.23 5.40
N ILE A 5 -3.22 -9.35 5.41
CA ILE A 5 -2.56 -9.89 6.60
C ILE A 5 -1.09 -10.16 6.29
N ALA A 6 -0.23 -9.97 7.27
CA ALA A 6 1.18 -10.33 7.19
C ALA A 6 1.37 -11.63 7.98
N VAL A 7 1.65 -12.72 7.29
CA VAL A 7 1.80 -14.05 7.90
C VAL A 7 3.27 -14.44 7.91
N ARG A 8 3.72 -15.02 9.02
CA ARG A 8 5.07 -15.57 9.18
C ARG A 8 5.00 -16.96 9.80
N ILE A 9 5.65 -17.93 9.18
CA ILE A 9 5.85 -19.27 9.74
C ILE A 9 7.31 -19.36 10.17
N LEU A 10 7.56 -19.24 11.49
CA LEU A 10 8.89 -19.45 12.05
C LEU A 10 9.18 -20.96 12.12
N PRO A 11 10.39 -21.44 11.76
CA PRO A 11 11.56 -20.75 11.19
C PRO A 11 11.67 -20.85 9.65
N SER A 12 10.58 -21.15 8.94
CA SER A 12 10.63 -21.62 7.55
C SER A 12 10.49 -20.52 6.49
N VAL A 13 9.74 -19.45 6.73
CA VAL A 13 9.42 -18.45 5.68
C VAL A 13 9.50 -17.01 6.18
N HIS A 14 9.78 -16.10 5.24
CA HIS A 14 9.69 -14.65 5.46
C HIS A 14 8.25 -14.20 5.69
N THR A 15 8.09 -13.01 6.26
CA THR A 15 6.78 -12.38 6.36
C THR A 15 6.30 -11.99 4.97
N ASN A 16 5.23 -12.63 4.50
CA ASN A 16 4.61 -12.31 3.22
C ASN A 16 3.24 -11.65 3.44
N PRO A 17 2.92 -10.59 2.68
CA PRO A 17 1.57 -10.05 2.66
C PRO A 17 0.65 -11.00 1.88
N VAL A 18 -0.54 -11.24 2.42
CA VAL A 18 -1.61 -12.02 1.78
C VAL A 18 -2.87 -11.16 1.77
N PHE A 19 -3.55 -11.11 0.62
CA PHE A 19 -4.85 -10.47 0.49
C PHE A 19 -5.96 -11.46 0.77
N VAL A 20 -6.89 -11.06 1.64
CA VAL A 20 -8.08 -11.82 1.99
C VAL A 20 -9.28 -11.00 1.57
N GLU A 21 -9.89 -11.40 0.47
CA GLU A 21 -11.11 -10.76 -0.05
C GLU A 21 -12.34 -11.53 0.42
N ILE A 22 -13.32 -10.82 0.97
CA ILE A 22 -14.59 -11.39 1.44
C ILE A 22 -15.72 -10.75 0.63
N GLY A 23 -16.47 -11.56 -0.10
CA GLY A 23 -17.60 -11.09 -0.90
C GLY A 23 -17.22 -10.09 -2.00
N ALA A 24 -16.00 -10.17 -2.54
CA ALA A 24 -15.44 -9.22 -3.51
C ALA A 24 -15.42 -7.75 -3.02
N GLU A 25 -15.50 -7.52 -1.70
CA GLU A 25 -15.35 -6.17 -1.16
C GLU A 25 -13.90 -5.70 -1.25
N PRO A 26 -13.64 -4.41 -1.52
CA PRO A 26 -12.30 -3.86 -1.49
C PRO A 26 -11.72 -3.86 -0.07
N ILE A 27 -10.39 -3.89 0.03
CA ILE A 27 -9.68 -3.85 1.32
C ILE A 27 -9.80 -2.45 1.94
N ARG A 28 -10.67 -2.32 2.95
CA ARG A 28 -10.98 -1.09 3.72
C ARG A 28 -10.97 -1.32 5.23
N ALA A 29 -10.08 -2.22 5.67
CA ALA A 29 -10.13 -2.81 7.00
C ALA A 29 -9.69 -1.91 8.15
N SER A 30 -8.83 -0.91 7.93
CA SER A 30 -8.29 -0.01 8.98
C SER A 30 -7.82 1.31 8.38
N ARG A 31 -8.25 2.44 8.95
CA ARG A 31 -7.82 3.78 8.52
C ARG A 31 -6.35 4.00 8.87
N MET A 32 -5.95 3.69 10.10
CA MET A 32 -4.57 3.80 10.58
C MET A 32 -3.59 3.04 9.67
N SER A 33 -3.95 1.83 9.24
CA SER A 33 -3.11 1.04 8.33
C SER A 33 -3.00 1.69 6.94
N ALA A 34 -4.10 2.22 6.42
CA ALA A 34 -4.12 2.92 5.14
C ALA A 34 -3.33 4.24 5.19
N GLU A 35 -3.43 5.01 6.28
CA GLU A 35 -2.63 6.22 6.51
C GLU A 35 -1.14 5.93 6.60
N TRP A 36 -0.77 4.85 7.30
CA TRP A 36 0.63 4.42 7.37
C TRP A 36 1.16 4.06 5.99
N CYS A 37 0.40 3.28 5.20
CA CYS A 37 0.76 2.97 3.82
C CYS A 37 0.84 4.20 2.92
N ARG A 38 -0.09 5.16 3.06
CA ARG A 38 -0.07 6.41 2.31
C ARG A 38 1.22 7.20 2.55
N LYS A 39 1.65 7.29 3.81
CA LYS A 39 2.93 7.92 4.20
C LYS A 39 4.12 7.12 3.67
N ALA A 40 4.03 5.79 3.68
CA ALA A 40 5.09 4.92 3.16
C ALA A 40 5.31 5.09 1.65
N VAL A 41 4.26 5.40 0.87
CA VAL A 41 4.40 5.74 -0.56
C VAL A 41 5.30 6.97 -0.75
N ASP A 42 5.11 8.04 0.04
CA ASP A 42 5.94 9.25 -0.05
C ASP A 42 7.39 8.97 0.35
N VAL A 43 7.60 8.22 1.44
CA VAL A 43 8.93 7.78 1.86
C VAL A 43 9.61 6.99 0.74
N CYS A 44 8.89 6.05 0.12
CA CYS A 44 9.41 5.24 -0.97
C CYS A 44 9.78 6.09 -2.20
N TRP A 45 8.98 7.11 -2.54
CA TRP A 45 9.29 8.02 -3.64
C TRP A 45 10.57 8.80 -3.35
N ASN A 46 10.63 9.47 -2.20
CA ASN A 46 11.75 10.32 -1.80
C ASN A 46 13.08 9.53 -1.74
N GLN A 47 13.03 8.25 -1.34
CA GLN A 47 14.21 7.38 -1.30
C GLN A 47 14.63 6.78 -2.64
N LYS A 48 13.74 6.78 -3.64
CA LYS A 48 13.96 6.07 -4.92
C LYS A 48 14.08 6.98 -6.12
N VAL A 49 13.46 8.17 -6.13
CA VAL A 49 13.46 9.08 -7.29
C VAL A 49 14.85 9.36 -7.85
N ASN A 50 15.84 9.58 -6.99
CA ASN A 50 17.22 9.87 -7.41
C ASN A 50 17.93 8.66 -8.04
N ARG A 51 17.40 7.45 -7.85
CA ARG A 51 17.88 6.20 -8.44
C ARG A 51 17.07 5.75 -9.65
N ILE A 52 16.01 6.47 -10.02
CA ILE A 52 15.22 6.24 -11.23
C ILE A 52 15.82 7.09 -12.35
N ARG A 53 16.00 6.49 -13.54
CA ARG A 53 16.52 7.18 -14.72
C ARG A 53 15.64 8.38 -15.04
N GLU A 54 16.22 9.51 -15.43
CA GLU A 54 15.48 10.75 -15.67
C GLU A 54 14.31 10.55 -16.64
N THR A 55 14.55 9.80 -17.72
CA THR A 55 13.53 9.48 -18.75
C THR A 55 12.35 8.66 -18.23
N GLU A 56 12.51 7.97 -17.09
CA GLU A 56 11.49 7.12 -16.48
C GLU A 56 10.77 7.80 -15.32
N ARG A 57 11.27 8.94 -14.81
CA ARG A 57 10.76 9.58 -13.59
C ARG A 57 9.30 10.02 -13.72
N THR A 58 8.88 10.50 -14.88
CA THR A 58 7.49 10.90 -15.12
C THR A 58 6.54 9.70 -15.00
N ALA A 59 6.87 8.58 -15.67
CA ALA A 59 6.06 7.36 -15.62
C ALA A 59 6.07 6.77 -14.20
N ALA A 60 7.23 6.76 -13.54
CA ALA A 60 7.34 6.34 -12.16
C ALA A 60 6.46 7.20 -11.24
N LYS A 61 6.55 8.53 -11.34
CA LYS A 61 5.74 9.44 -10.52
C LYS A 61 4.24 9.19 -10.71
N ALA A 62 3.78 8.96 -11.93
CA ALA A 62 2.39 8.60 -12.20
C ALA A 62 1.96 7.31 -11.49
N ALA A 63 2.83 6.29 -11.44
CA ALA A 63 2.55 5.05 -10.70
C ALA A 63 2.50 5.27 -9.17
N TYR A 64 3.40 6.09 -8.62
CA TYR A 64 3.36 6.48 -7.21
C TYR A 64 2.11 7.28 -6.86
N ASP A 65 1.68 8.20 -7.74
CA ASP A 65 0.48 9.00 -7.57
C ASP A 65 -0.78 8.15 -7.64
N HIS A 66 -0.81 7.14 -8.51
CA HIS A 66 -1.89 6.16 -8.54
C HIS A 66 -1.97 5.39 -7.21
N ALA A 67 -0.83 4.96 -6.66
CA ALA A 67 -0.80 4.30 -5.34
C ALA A 67 -1.24 5.23 -4.21
N ALA A 68 -0.83 6.50 -4.23
CA ALA A 68 -1.24 7.51 -3.26
C ALA A 68 -2.77 7.69 -3.26
N LYS A 69 -3.37 7.85 -4.45
CA LYS A 69 -4.83 7.99 -4.63
C LYS A 69 -5.60 6.78 -4.12
N TYR A 70 -5.07 5.56 -4.33
CA TYR A 70 -5.68 4.35 -3.79
C TYR A 70 -5.77 4.40 -2.26
N TYR A 71 -4.69 4.76 -1.58
CA TYR A 71 -4.70 4.84 -0.12
C TYR A 71 -5.52 6.00 0.41
N GLU A 72 -5.56 7.15 -0.29
CA GLU A 72 -6.45 8.27 0.05
C GLU A 72 -7.93 7.84 0.01
N ALA A 73 -8.35 7.12 -1.02
CA ALA A 73 -9.69 6.53 -1.08
C ALA A 73 -9.91 5.50 0.05
N ALA A 74 -8.91 4.63 0.31
CA ALA A 74 -9.02 3.63 1.36
C ALA A 74 -9.14 4.22 2.78
N ILE A 75 -8.50 5.37 3.04
CA ILE A 75 -8.59 6.12 4.31
C ILE A 75 -10.02 6.67 4.49
N ALA A 76 -10.58 7.26 3.43
CA ALA A 76 -11.93 7.84 3.45
C ALA A 76 -13.01 6.75 3.61
N GLU A 77 -12.82 5.59 2.99
CA GLU A 77 -13.76 4.47 2.99
C GLU A 77 -13.54 3.46 4.14
N ALA A 78 -12.55 3.70 5.00
CA ALA A 78 -12.17 2.76 6.06
C ALA A 78 -13.34 2.47 7.03
N LYS A 79 -13.60 1.18 7.27
CA LYS A 79 -14.71 0.72 8.11
C LYS A 79 -14.46 0.86 9.62
N VAL A 80 -13.22 1.15 10.02
CA VAL A 80 -12.78 1.38 11.41
C VAL A 80 -11.53 2.26 11.39
N ASP A 81 -11.30 2.94 12.51
CA ASP A 81 -10.13 3.77 12.76
C ASP A 81 -8.84 2.92 12.79
#